data_AF-A0A8T5RNV7-F1
#
_entry.id   AF-A0A8T5RNV7-F1
#
_cell.length_a   1.000
_cell.length_b   1.000
_cell.length_c   1.000
_cell.angle_alpha   90.00
_cell.angle_beta   90.00
_cell.angle_gamma   90.00
#
_symmetry.space_group_name_H-M   'P 1'
#
loop_
_entity.id
_entity.type
_entity.pdbx_description
1 polymer ?
#
loop_
_entity_poly.entity_id
_entity_poly.type
_entity_poly.pdbx_seq_one_letter_code
_entity_poly.pdbx_strand_id
1 'polypeptide(L)'
;DTFSEIIQNDLELKLFIKTLIKLNIIEGYYSELGFFYPSNQIKSNLLSDLNQKGIIKLGKFNFIHPQILRDIIKDIRITQKDRLLLGKNKISYYSLKKIQEQINREAAKNSVVDLKTYRERLTEEDFINLIKNLPRDYLSNFHKGTQWLTNLGTLRISNEIHSSKIFGFFDILKISKKLKIGSMLLYDVFINIVDDRSGIWDKQSEVFYYSKYLTEKIEKLSSIPDDTEKGIQIDLLAKKLNINKNHIETKLDENLKLIAQEIMTQDQIEIHEYLEKTGMDLESFMNYINDLGMIYFRKADLLILKEEKIEDAKNDIRFMLLDKSKSVDFLNLGNFDIKSNLIKDLMFELLKDGKLIGLFYENEGEILFYTERGISNMMLENSFLFSFTDLFYGKELSPDEIGLIRNIFDDLVARKKLRGNFDEESLTFSSDEVLFAKDYNTVLFEFEKTVNSYIQTFESEYKKIKRIFTKKEDTIIPQEIKLIQEIIDKINGKYVWWRNGLDAFIRRANEKLLKDQGVSVKKYKQMFSAEQKEEIKSFEEDPEVFDQLNNFNSWVRVFNKLEAKYPSIIFYQKRATTNPDDSESNDKLQELLGEIFII
;
A
#
# COMPACT_ATOMS: atom_id res chain seq x y z
N ASP A 1 12.30 59.06 -63.52
CA ASP A 1 12.44 60.01 -64.64
C ASP A 1 13.66 60.94 -64.54
N THR A 2 14.86 60.43 -64.23
CA THR A 2 16.09 61.25 -64.20
C THR A 2 17.34 60.46 -64.65
N PHE A 3 17.27 59.84 -65.83
CA PHE A 3 18.45 59.31 -66.54
C PHE A 3 18.60 59.88 -67.97
N SER A 4 17.71 60.79 -68.40
CA SER A 4 17.48 61.10 -69.81
C SER A 4 18.38 62.17 -70.44
N GLU A 5 19.25 62.85 -69.69
CA GLU A 5 20.10 63.92 -70.29
C GLU A 5 21.48 63.43 -70.78
N ILE A 6 21.92 62.23 -70.38
CA ILE A 6 23.26 61.68 -70.74
C ILE A 6 23.17 60.50 -71.71
N ILE A 7 22.03 59.81 -71.78
CA ILE A 7 21.84 58.60 -72.59
C ILE A 7 20.86 58.93 -73.72
N GLN A 8 21.34 59.05 -74.94
CA GLN A 8 20.57 59.55 -76.09
C GLN A 8 19.90 58.43 -76.91
N ASN A 9 20.35 57.18 -76.78
CA ASN A 9 19.79 56.04 -77.51
C ASN A 9 19.96 54.70 -76.76
N ASP A 10 19.25 53.66 -77.22
CA ASP A 10 19.24 52.32 -76.59
C ASP A 10 20.63 51.64 -76.60
N LEU A 11 21.50 51.98 -77.56
CA LEU A 11 22.88 51.45 -77.63
C LEU A 11 23.76 52.03 -76.51
N GLU A 12 23.64 53.32 -76.25
CA GLU A 12 24.29 54.01 -75.14
C GLU A 12 23.77 53.50 -73.80
N LEU A 13 22.46 53.26 -73.66
CA LEU A 13 21.87 52.68 -72.45
C LEU A 13 22.43 51.27 -72.18
N LYS A 14 22.53 50.44 -73.22
CA LYS A 14 23.11 49.09 -73.14
C LYS A 14 24.58 49.11 -72.73
N LEU A 15 25.39 49.99 -73.32
CA LEU A 15 26.80 50.15 -72.98
C LEU A 15 26.98 50.66 -71.55
N PHE A 16 26.16 51.63 -71.14
CA PHE A 16 26.17 52.18 -69.80
C PHE A 16 25.85 51.10 -68.75
N ILE A 17 24.73 50.39 -68.90
CA ILE A 17 24.33 49.32 -67.97
C ILE A 17 25.38 48.20 -67.93
N LYS A 18 25.91 47.76 -69.08
CA LYS A 18 27.00 46.76 -69.11
C LYS A 18 28.26 47.23 -68.40
N THR A 19 28.59 48.52 -68.50
CA THR A 19 29.74 49.12 -67.82
C THR A 19 29.51 49.14 -66.31
N LEU A 20 28.31 49.54 -65.85
CA LEU A 20 27.95 49.50 -64.43
C LEU A 20 28.01 48.08 -63.86
N ILE A 21 27.57 47.06 -64.61
CA ILE A 21 27.70 45.64 -64.21
C ILE A 21 29.18 45.24 -64.13
N LYS A 22 29.99 45.59 -65.14
CA LYS A 22 31.43 45.24 -65.19
C LYS A 22 32.23 45.90 -64.06
N LEU A 23 31.83 47.10 -63.65
CA LEU A 23 32.44 47.83 -62.53
C LEU A 23 31.89 47.41 -61.16
N ASN A 24 31.01 46.40 -61.10
CA ASN A 24 30.31 45.95 -59.88
C ASN A 24 29.54 47.07 -59.16
N ILE A 25 29.10 48.11 -59.88
CA ILE A 25 28.28 49.20 -59.31
C ILE A 25 26.83 48.73 -59.18
N ILE A 26 26.35 47.93 -60.13
CA ILE A 26 25.04 47.27 -60.08
C ILE A 26 25.19 45.78 -60.37
N GLU A 27 24.38 44.94 -59.71
CA GLU A 27 24.37 43.49 -59.94
C GLU A 27 23.12 43.08 -60.73
N GLY A 28 23.30 42.43 -61.88
CA GLY A 28 22.20 41.92 -62.67
C GLY A 28 22.62 41.43 -64.05
N TYR A 29 21.62 41.07 -64.85
CA TYR A 29 21.80 40.63 -66.23
C TYR A 29 21.08 41.57 -67.19
N TYR A 30 21.80 42.05 -68.21
CA TYR A 30 21.20 42.78 -69.31
C TYR A 30 20.98 41.83 -70.50
N SER A 31 19.71 41.60 -70.86
CA SER A 31 19.34 40.63 -71.89
C SER A 31 19.60 41.12 -73.31
N GLU A 32 19.62 40.17 -74.26
CA GLU A 32 19.69 40.49 -75.68
C GLU A 32 18.45 41.25 -76.17
N LEU A 33 17.32 41.11 -75.47
CA LEU A 33 16.06 41.82 -75.71
C LEU A 33 16.04 43.26 -75.15
N GLY A 34 17.13 43.73 -74.54
CA GLY A 34 17.26 45.11 -74.07
C GLY A 34 16.78 45.37 -72.63
N PHE A 35 16.46 44.32 -71.87
CA PHE A 35 15.95 44.45 -70.49
C PHE A 35 17.04 44.17 -69.45
N PHE A 36 17.09 45.00 -68.39
CA PHE A 36 17.91 44.74 -67.22
C PHE A 36 17.12 43.96 -66.16
N TYR A 37 17.68 42.85 -65.71
CA TYR A 37 17.15 42.01 -64.63
C TYR A 37 18.09 42.10 -63.42
N PRO A 38 17.71 42.83 -62.36
CA PRO A 38 18.50 42.90 -61.14
C PRO A 38 18.72 41.51 -60.51
N SER A 39 19.94 41.21 -60.07
CA SER A 39 20.28 39.92 -59.43
C SER A 39 19.40 39.65 -58.21
N ASN A 40 19.11 40.67 -57.41
CA ASN A 40 18.25 40.57 -56.23
C ASN A 40 16.81 40.15 -56.57
N GLN A 41 16.27 40.64 -57.70
CA GLN A 41 14.92 40.29 -58.15
C GLN A 41 14.87 38.84 -58.69
N ILE A 42 15.89 38.42 -59.44
CA ILE A 42 16.00 37.03 -59.89
C ILE A 42 16.12 36.10 -58.66
N LYS A 43 17.01 36.44 -57.71
CA LYS A 43 17.21 35.72 -56.46
C LYS A 43 15.92 35.64 -55.64
N SER A 44 15.18 36.74 -55.46
CA SER A 44 13.93 36.75 -54.71
C SER A 44 12.87 35.86 -55.36
N ASN A 45 12.79 35.85 -56.69
CA ASN A 45 11.84 35.00 -57.42
C ASN A 45 12.18 33.52 -57.27
N LEU A 46 13.46 33.16 -57.39
CA LEU A 46 13.95 31.79 -57.18
C LEU A 46 13.73 31.33 -55.74
N LEU A 47 13.99 32.20 -54.75
CA LEU A 47 13.74 31.93 -53.33
C LEU A 47 12.24 31.78 -53.04
N SER A 48 11.39 32.59 -53.66
CA SER A 48 9.94 32.46 -53.53
C SER A 48 9.45 31.12 -54.07
N ASP A 49 9.89 30.72 -55.27
CA ASP A 49 9.57 29.41 -55.85
C ASP A 49 10.08 28.26 -54.95
N LEU A 50 11.29 28.39 -54.38
CA LEU A 50 11.85 27.41 -53.46
C LEU A 50 11.04 27.31 -52.15
N ASN A 51 10.67 28.43 -51.54
CA ASN A 51 9.96 28.47 -50.27
C ASN A 51 8.49 28.02 -50.41
N GLN A 52 7.82 28.42 -51.48
CA GLN A 52 6.41 28.10 -51.72
C GLN A 52 6.21 26.72 -52.32
N LYS A 53 7.00 26.35 -53.33
CA LYS A 53 6.81 25.12 -54.12
C LYS A 53 7.83 24.03 -53.82
N GLY A 54 8.93 24.35 -53.13
CA GLY A 54 10.02 23.41 -52.87
C GLY A 54 10.87 23.07 -54.10
N ILE A 55 10.66 23.76 -55.23
CA ILE A 55 11.34 23.48 -56.49
C ILE A 55 11.61 24.76 -57.27
N ILE A 56 12.83 24.87 -57.78
CA ILE A 56 13.26 25.87 -58.77
C ILE A 56 13.35 25.18 -60.12
N LYS A 57 12.69 25.73 -61.15
CA LYS A 57 12.85 25.29 -62.55
C LYS A 57 13.52 26.39 -63.36
N LEU A 58 14.80 26.21 -63.69
CA LEU A 58 15.58 27.18 -64.46
C LEU A 58 15.07 27.40 -65.88
N GLY A 59 14.30 26.44 -66.43
CA GLY A 59 13.69 26.59 -67.76
C GLY A 59 12.77 27.80 -67.91
N LYS A 60 12.22 28.34 -66.81
CA LYS A 60 11.44 29.59 -66.82
C LYS A 60 12.28 30.86 -67.00
N PHE A 61 13.60 30.74 -66.87
CA PHE A 61 14.59 31.81 -66.95
C PHE A 61 15.51 31.61 -68.16
N ASN A 62 15.02 30.98 -69.22
CA ASN A 62 15.77 30.71 -70.45
C ASN A 62 16.28 31.99 -71.15
N PHE A 63 15.71 33.15 -70.82
CA PHE A 63 16.15 34.47 -71.27
C PHE A 63 17.39 34.99 -70.51
N ILE A 64 17.80 34.35 -69.40
CA ILE A 64 18.97 34.72 -68.58
C ILE A 64 20.15 33.81 -68.93
N HIS A 65 21.34 34.38 -69.03
CA HIS A 65 22.55 33.59 -69.29
C HIS A 65 22.77 32.50 -68.21
N PRO A 66 22.99 31.22 -68.58
CA PRO A 66 23.05 30.11 -67.61
C PRO A 66 24.08 30.27 -66.50
N GLN A 67 25.20 30.95 -66.78
CA GLN A 67 26.24 31.20 -65.80
C GLN A 67 25.74 32.07 -64.63
N ILE A 68 24.94 33.10 -64.92
CA ILE A 68 24.39 34.00 -63.90
C ILE A 68 23.40 33.26 -63.00
N LEU A 69 22.58 32.39 -63.60
CA LEU A 69 21.68 31.52 -62.83
C LEU A 69 22.46 30.56 -61.91
N ARG A 70 23.58 30.00 -62.37
CA ARG A 70 24.44 29.15 -61.54
C ARG A 70 25.04 29.92 -60.37
N ASP A 71 25.51 31.14 -60.61
CA ASP A 71 26.10 31.99 -59.58
C ASP A 71 25.05 32.38 -58.52
N ILE A 72 23.83 32.75 -58.94
CA ILE A 72 22.71 33.03 -58.03
C ILE A 72 22.30 31.77 -57.24
N ILE A 73 22.27 30.58 -57.86
CA ILE A 73 21.97 29.32 -57.16
C ILE A 73 23.06 28.97 -56.14
N LYS A 74 24.33 29.21 -56.47
CA LYS A 74 25.46 29.01 -55.55
C LYS A 74 25.34 29.96 -54.35
N ASP A 75 24.99 31.21 -54.60
CA ASP A 75 24.73 32.21 -53.55
C ASP A 75 23.53 31.83 -52.68
N ILE A 76 22.41 31.35 -53.25
CA ILE A 76 21.27 30.81 -52.50
C ILE A 76 21.70 29.63 -51.61
N ARG A 77 22.51 28.71 -52.13
CA ARG A 77 23.01 27.54 -51.37
C ARG A 77 23.88 27.94 -50.18
N ILE A 78 24.68 29.00 -50.32
CA ILE A 78 25.53 29.53 -49.24
C ILE A 78 24.68 30.30 -48.21
N THR A 79 23.79 31.16 -48.67
CA THR A 79 23.04 32.10 -47.82
C THR A 79 21.93 31.44 -47.01
N GLN A 80 21.17 30.50 -47.58
CA GLN A 80 20.04 29.87 -46.89
C GLN A 80 20.45 28.70 -45.98
N LYS A 81 21.70 28.20 -46.06
CA LYS A 81 22.14 26.92 -45.49
C LYS A 81 21.28 25.70 -45.88
N ASP A 82 20.24 25.89 -46.68
CA ASP A 82 19.39 24.85 -47.24
C ASP A 82 20.17 24.07 -48.29
N ARG A 83 20.23 22.75 -48.12
CA ARG A 83 20.81 21.85 -49.13
C ARG A 83 19.86 21.75 -50.31
N LEU A 84 20.29 22.22 -51.46
CA LEU A 84 19.59 22.04 -52.73
C LEU A 84 20.02 20.72 -53.38
N LEU A 85 19.05 19.97 -53.89
CA LEU A 85 19.24 18.71 -54.60
C LEU A 85 18.97 18.91 -56.09
N LEU A 86 19.86 18.44 -56.97
CA LEU A 86 19.72 18.60 -58.42
C LEU A 86 18.86 17.50 -59.03
N GLY A 87 17.96 17.90 -59.93
CA GLY A 87 17.19 16.96 -60.76
C GLY A 87 18.03 16.35 -61.89
N LYS A 88 17.65 15.16 -62.38
CA LYS A 88 18.31 14.50 -63.52
C LYS A 88 18.34 15.35 -64.80
N ASN A 89 17.35 16.23 -64.96
CA ASN A 89 17.27 17.17 -66.06
C ASN A 89 18.32 18.31 -65.99
N LYS A 90 19.09 18.40 -64.90
CA LYS A 90 20.12 19.43 -64.62
C LYS A 90 19.63 20.89 -64.62
N ILE A 91 18.32 21.10 -64.69
CA ILE A 91 17.67 22.42 -64.73
C ILE A 91 16.64 22.62 -63.62
N SER A 92 16.40 21.59 -62.80
CA SER A 92 15.54 21.66 -61.62
C SER A 92 16.36 21.51 -60.34
N TYR A 93 16.09 22.35 -59.34
CA TYR A 93 16.66 22.23 -58.00
C TYR A 93 15.52 22.04 -57.00
N TYR A 94 15.68 21.10 -56.08
CA TYR A 94 14.70 20.76 -55.06
C TYR A 94 15.22 21.14 -53.68
N SER A 95 14.35 21.68 -52.82
CA SER A 95 14.70 21.93 -51.42
C SER A 95 14.71 20.61 -50.64
N LEU A 96 15.86 20.24 -50.07
CA LEU A 96 15.97 19.08 -49.17
C LEU A 96 14.98 19.22 -48.01
N LYS A 97 14.91 20.41 -47.41
CA LYS A 97 14.00 20.71 -46.28
C LYS A 97 12.55 20.43 -46.63
N LYS A 98 12.08 20.87 -47.80
CA LYS A 98 10.69 20.61 -48.24
C LYS A 98 10.43 19.13 -48.51
N ILE A 99 11.40 18.41 -49.07
CA ILE A 99 11.29 16.96 -49.26
C ILE A 99 11.22 16.24 -47.90
N GLN A 100 12.05 16.63 -46.94
CA GLN A 100 12.01 16.09 -45.57
C GLN A 100 10.66 16.38 -44.88
N GLU A 101 10.14 17.61 -45.00
CA GLU A 101 8.81 17.97 -44.47
C GLU A 101 7.70 17.09 -45.08
N GLN A 102 7.78 16.77 -46.38
CA GLN A 102 6.83 15.88 -47.05
C GLN A 102 6.96 14.43 -46.54
N ILE A 103 8.20 13.92 -46.46
CA ILE A 103 8.49 12.58 -45.92
C ILE A 103 7.97 12.45 -44.49
N ASN A 104 8.17 13.45 -43.63
CA ASN A 104 7.66 13.46 -42.25
C ASN A 104 6.13 13.35 -42.20
N ARG A 105 5.44 14.14 -43.03
CA ARG A 105 3.97 14.11 -43.10
C ARG A 105 3.43 12.76 -43.58
N GLU A 106 4.13 12.12 -44.51
CA GLU A 106 3.78 10.77 -44.98
C GLU A 106 4.07 9.72 -43.90
N ALA A 107 5.25 9.80 -43.27
CA ALA A 107 5.68 8.88 -42.22
C ALA A 107 4.78 8.91 -40.97
N ALA A 108 4.18 10.06 -40.67
CA ALA A 108 3.24 10.20 -39.56
C ALA A 108 1.90 9.45 -39.76
N LYS A 109 1.56 9.06 -41.00
CA LYS A 109 0.27 8.42 -41.34
C LYS A 109 0.43 6.98 -41.82
N ASN A 110 1.49 6.73 -42.57
CA ASN A 110 1.72 5.48 -43.28
C ASN A 110 2.72 4.60 -42.54
N SER A 111 2.63 3.29 -42.75
CA SER A 111 3.60 2.34 -42.18
C SER A 111 4.95 2.38 -42.91
N VAL A 112 4.94 2.77 -44.18
CA VAL A 112 6.11 2.84 -45.07
C VAL A 112 6.09 4.15 -45.84
N VAL A 113 7.27 4.69 -46.11
CA VAL A 113 7.47 5.78 -47.08
C VAL A 113 8.25 5.23 -48.27
N ASP A 114 7.74 5.42 -49.48
CA ASP A 114 8.41 5.01 -50.72
C ASP A 114 9.05 6.21 -51.42
N LEU A 115 10.38 6.21 -51.50
CA LEU A 115 11.19 7.25 -52.11
C LEU A 115 11.38 7.07 -53.62
N LYS A 116 10.66 6.15 -54.26
CA LYS A 116 10.76 5.87 -55.71
C LYS A 116 10.64 7.13 -56.56
N THR A 117 9.68 8.00 -56.24
CA THR A 117 9.44 9.24 -56.99
C THR A 117 10.62 10.21 -56.92
N TYR A 118 11.35 10.24 -55.81
CA TYR A 118 12.57 11.04 -55.65
C TYR A 118 13.75 10.42 -56.40
N ARG A 119 13.89 9.09 -56.35
CA ARG A 119 14.92 8.34 -57.12
C ARG A 119 14.77 8.53 -58.63
N GLU A 120 13.54 8.64 -59.11
CA GLU A 120 13.27 8.90 -60.53
C GLU A 120 13.68 10.32 -60.95
N ARG A 121 13.55 11.31 -60.06
CA ARG A 121 13.72 12.74 -60.38
C ARG A 121 15.10 13.31 -60.05
N LEU A 122 15.78 12.82 -59.02
CA LEU A 122 17.08 13.33 -58.55
C LEU A 122 18.27 12.65 -59.23
N THR A 123 19.40 13.34 -59.32
CA THR A 123 20.68 12.70 -59.68
C THR A 123 21.03 11.62 -58.64
N GLU A 124 21.89 10.67 -58.99
CA GLU A 124 22.29 9.61 -58.04
C GLU A 124 23.00 10.19 -56.82
N GLU A 125 23.91 11.14 -57.03
CA GLU A 125 24.62 11.85 -55.96
C GLU A 125 23.64 12.55 -55.01
N ASP A 126 22.65 13.28 -55.56
CA ASP A 126 21.68 13.99 -54.73
C ASP A 126 20.61 13.10 -54.11
N PHE A 127 20.30 11.96 -54.72
CA PHE A 127 19.47 10.94 -54.08
C PHE A 127 20.18 10.30 -52.88
N ILE A 128 21.49 10.04 -52.99
CA ILE A 128 22.31 9.61 -51.85
C ILE A 128 22.36 10.70 -50.78
N ASN A 129 22.49 11.97 -51.17
CA ASN A 129 22.44 13.09 -50.24
C ASN A 129 21.08 13.17 -49.52
N LEU A 130 19.97 12.90 -50.20
CA LEU A 130 18.65 12.79 -49.57
C LEU A 130 18.63 11.65 -48.54
N ILE A 131 19.07 10.43 -48.92
CA ILE A 131 19.08 9.26 -48.03
C ILE A 131 19.90 9.53 -46.75
N LYS A 132 21.09 10.12 -46.88
CA LYS A 132 21.97 10.46 -45.75
C LYS A 132 21.33 11.45 -44.77
N ASN A 133 20.33 12.19 -45.21
CA ASN A 133 19.64 13.21 -44.42
C ASN A 133 18.17 12.86 -44.22
N LEU A 134 17.78 11.59 -44.27
CA LEU A 134 16.43 11.18 -43.93
C LEU A 134 16.11 11.48 -42.45
N PRO A 135 14.85 11.80 -42.14
CA PRO A 135 14.41 12.12 -40.78
C PRO A 135 14.37 10.87 -39.89
N ARG A 136 15.42 10.68 -39.08
CA ARG A 136 15.59 9.49 -38.21
C ARG A 136 14.50 9.36 -37.14
N ASP A 137 13.88 10.47 -36.74
CA ASP A 137 12.83 10.45 -35.70
C ASP A 137 11.51 9.83 -36.23
N TYR A 138 11.34 9.76 -37.56
CA TYR A 138 10.12 9.27 -38.20
C TYR A 138 10.32 7.94 -38.95
N LEU A 139 11.53 7.69 -39.44
CA LEU A 139 11.89 6.48 -40.18
C LEU A 139 12.78 5.58 -39.33
N SER A 140 12.51 4.27 -39.37
CA SER A 140 13.36 3.28 -38.72
C SER A 140 14.56 2.93 -39.59
N ASN A 141 15.45 2.11 -39.04
CA ASN A 141 16.63 1.62 -39.76
C ASN A 141 16.29 0.57 -40.84
N PHE A 142 15.05 0.08 -40.88
CA PHE A 142 14.64 -0.97 -41.81
C PHE A 142 14.23 -0.36 -43.16
N HIS A 143 14.85 -0.83 -44.23
CA HIS A 143 14.47 -0.44 -45.59
C HIS A 143 14.79 -1.53 -46.61
N LYS A 144 14.03 -1.56 -47.71
CA LYS A 144 14.28 -2.43 -48.85
C LYS A 144 14.05 -1.66 -50.15
N GLY A 145 15.09 -1.58 -50.98
CA GLY A 145 15.02 -0.78 -52.21
C GLY A 145 14.73 0.69 -51.89
N THR A 146 13.61 1.21 -52.39
CA THR A 146 13.18 2.60 -52.15
C THR A 146 12.16 2.75 -51.00
N GLN A 147 11.81 1.66 -50.31
CA GLN A 147 10.82 1.66 -49.24
C GLN A 147 11.50 1.69 -47.88
N TRP A 148 11.20 2.69 -47.07
CA TRP A 148 11.63 2.82 -45.68
C TRP A 148 10.47 2.55 -44.74
N LEU A 149 10.73 1.70 -43.74
CA LEU A 149 9.78 1.49 -42.65
C LEU A 149 9.76 2.72 -41.75
N THR A 150 8.57 3.13 -41.34
CA THR A 150 8.38 4.24 -40.40
C THR A 150 8.38 3.71 -38.96
N ASN A 151 8.65 4.57 -37.98
CA ASN A 151 8.53 4.19 -36.57
C ASN A 151 7.10 3.77 -36.21
N LEU A 152 6.09 4.42 -36.82
CA LEU A 152 4.69 4.01 -36.72
C LEU A 152 4.45 2.61 -37.31
N GLY A 153 5.10 2.30 -38.43
CA GLY A 153 5.09 0.98 -39.06
C GLY A 153 5.69 -0.09 -38.16
N THR A 154 6.84 0.17 -37.54
CA THR A 154 7.47 -0.72 -36.56
C THR A 154 6.53 -1.01 -35.39
N LEU A 155 5.88 0.02 -34.83
CA LEU A 155 4.90 -0.14 -33.75
C LEU A 155 3.72 -1.02 -34.18
N ARG A 156 3.18 -0.79 -35.38
CA ARG A 156 2.09 -1.61 -35.93
C ARG A 156 2.50 -3.07 -36.11
N ILE A 157 3.71 -3.33 -36.60
CA ILE A 157 4.25 -4.70 -36.72
C ILE A 157 4.36 -5.34 -35.34
N SER A 158 4.93 -4.64 -34.36
CA SER A 158 5.07 -5.14 -32.99
C SER A 158 3.71 -5.52 -32.37
N ASN A 159 2.67 -4.71 -32.61
CA ASN A 159 1.32 -5.00 -32.13
C ASN A 159 0.70 -6.21 -32.82
N GLU A 160 0.94 -6.42 -34.12
CA GLU A 160 0.50 -7.64 -34.82
C GLU A 160 1.22 -8.89 -34.29
N ILE A 161 2.53 -8.81 -34.04
CA ILE A 161 3.30 -9.90 -33.42
C ILE A 161 2.71 -10.24 -32.05
N HIS A 162 2.53 -9.25 -31.18
CA HIS A 162 1.95 -9.47 -29.86
C HIS A 162 0.54 -10.07 -29.94
N SER A 163 -0.32 -9.57 -30.83
CA SER A 163 -1.66 -10.12 -31.04
C SER A 163 -1.63 -11.56 -31.59
N SER A 164 -0.68 -11.86 -32.47
CA SER A 164 -0.51 -13.19 -33.06
C SER A 164 -0.13 -14.27 -32.05
N LYS A 165 0.54 -13.90 -30.95
CA LYS A 165 0.84 -14.84 -29.85
C LYS A 165 -0.43 -15.45 -29.26
N ILE A 166 -1.54 -14.72 -29.24
CA ILE A 166 -2.85 -15.23 -28.78
C ILE A 166 -3.39 -16.31 -29.73
N PHE A 167 -3.24 -16.10 -31.04
CA PHE A 167 -3.73 -17.03 -32.06
C PHE A 167 -2.76 -18.19 -32.33
N GLY A 168 -1.51 -18.06 -31.87
CA GLY A 168 -0.47 -19.09 -31.95
C GLY A 168 0.39 -19.06 -33.21
N PHE A 169 0.14 -18.16 -34.16
CA PHE A 169 0.96 -18.00 -35.37
C PHE A 169 0.76 -16.64 -36.05
N PHE A 170 1.72 -16.23 -36.89
CA PHE A 170 1.55 -15.11 -37.82
C PHE A 170 1.96 -15.48 -39.24
N ASP A 171 1.37 -14.77 -40.21
CA ASP A 171 1.54 -14.97 -41.65
C ASP A 171 2.02 -13.66 -42.27
N ILE A 172 3.21 -13.69 -42.87
CA ILE A 172 3.89 -12.51 -43.43
C ILE A 172 3.04 -11.88 -44.53
N LEU A 173 2.42 -12.68 -45.41
CA LEU A 173 1.63 -12.18 -46.52
C LEU A 173 0.34 -11.50 -46.05
N LYS A 174 -0.30 -12.05 -45.01
CA LYS A 174 -1.48 -11.41 -44.39
C LYS A 174 -1.12 -10.09 -43.73
N ILE A 175 -0.03 -10.05 -42.95
CA ILE A 175 0.43 -8.81 -42.30
C ILE A 175 0.85 -7.78 -43.34
N SER A 176 1.55 -8.21 -44.40
CA SER A 176 1.95 -7.38 -45.55
C SER A 176 0.76 -6.67 -46.19
N LYS A 177 -0.32 -7.41 -46.48
CA LYS A 177 -1.56 -6.85 -47.04
C LYS A 177 -2.25 -5.91 -46.07
N LYS A 178 -2.35 -6.28 -44.79
CA LYS A 178 -3.02 -5.49 -43.75
C LYS A 178 -2.32 -4.15 -43.50
N LEU A 179 -1.01 -4.19 -43.33
CA LEU A 179 -0.20 -3.00 -42.99
C LEU A 179 0.30 -2.22 -44.21
N LYS A 180 0.07 -2.75 -45.43
CA LYS A 180 0.55 -2.22 -46.71
C LYS A 180 2.08 -2.07 -46.74
N ILE A 181 2.79 -3.09 -46.27
CA ILE A 181 4.26 -3.15 -46.20
C ILE A 181 4.73 -4.25 -47.15
N GLY A 182 5.77 -4.00 -47.95
CA GLY A 182 6.33 -5.02 -48.85
C GLY A 182 6.81 -6.24 -48.08
N SER A 183 6.47 -7.45 -48.56
CA SER A 183 6.74 -8.70 -47.84
C SER A 183 8.24 -8.95 -47.59
N MET A 184 9.11 -8.55 -48.52
CA MET A 184 10.56 -8.63 -48.33
C MET A 184 11.08 -7.72 -47.21
N LEU A 185 10.49 -6.53 -47.04
CA LEU A 185 10.86 -5.63 -45.95
C LEU A 185 10.37 -6.18 -44.61
N LEU A 186 9.17 -6.77 -44.58
CA LEU A 186 8.67 -7.45 -43.38
C LEU A 186 9.52 -8.64 -42.97
N TYR A 187 10.02 -9.43 -43.93
CA TYR A 187 10.90 -10.55 -43.64
C TYR A 187 12.17 -10.11 -42.90
N ASP A 188 12.84 -9.06 -43.40
CA ASP A 188 14.03 -8.50 -42.74
C ASP A 188 13.71 -7.97 -41.33
N VAL A 189 12.50 -7.44 -41.10
CA VAL A 189 12.04 -6.97 -39.79
C VAL A 189 11.78 -8.15 -38.85
N PHE A 190 11.07 -9.19 -39.31
CA PHE A 190 10.72 -10.34 -38.47
C PHE A 190 11.96 -11.12 -38.03
N ILE A 191 12.96 -11.30 -38.90
CA ILE A 191 14.24 -11.92 -38.52
C ILE A 191 14.90 -11.21 -37.33
N ASN A 192 14.74 -9.89 -37.21
CA ASN A 192 15.37 -9.13 -36.15
C ASN A 192 14.51 -9.01 -34.87
N ILE A 193 13.18 -9.15 -34.98
CA ILE A 193 12.26 -8.91 -33.85
C ILE A 193 11.76 -10.23 -33.23
N VAL A 194 11.64 -11.29 -34.02
CA VAL A 194 11.11 -12.58 -33.56
C VAL A 194 12.30 -13.48 -33.17
N ASP A 195 12.28 -14.00 -31.94
CA ASP A 195 13.22 -15.03 -31.53
C ASP A 195 12.85 -16.33 -32.23
N ASP A 196 13.68 -16.78 -33.17
CA ASP A 196 13.46 -18.02 -33.93
C ASP A 196 13.36 -19.27 -33.02
N ARG A 197 13.82 -19.20 -31.76
CA ARG A 197 13.69 -20.30 -30.79
C ARG A 197 12.28 -20.40 -30.19
N SER A 198 11.50 -19.31 -30.27
CA SER A 198 10.13 -19.22 -29.77
C SER A 198 9.10 -19.92 -30.69
N GLY A 199 9.53 -20.58 -31.77
CA GLY A 199 8.63 -21.24 -32.70
C GLY A 199 9.29 -21.89 -33.90
N ILE A 200 8.49 -22.18 -34.92
CA ILE A 200 8.91 -22.86 -36.15
C ILE A 200 8.27 -22.19 -37.37
N TRP A 201 9.11 -21.92 -38.37
CA TRP A 201 8.68 -21.49 -39.71
C TRP A 201 8.15 -22.67 -40.54
N ASP A 202 7.12 -22.42 -41.34
CA ASP A 202 6.67 -23.36 -42.36
C ASP A 202 7.74 -23.57 -43.46
N LYS A 203 7.53 -24.56 -44.34
CA LYS A 203 8.51 -24.93 -45.38
C LYS A 203 8.88 -23.78 -46.33
N GLN A 204 8.02 -22.77 -46.46
CA GLN A 204 8.20 -21.62 -47.35
C GLN A 204 8.71 -20.39 -46.58
N SER A 205 8.83 -20.45 -45.26
CA SER A 205 9.17 -19.32 -44.38
C SER A 205 8.21 -18.13 -44.53
N GLU A 206 6.92 -18.44 -44.74
CA GLU A 206 5.84 -17.46 -44.86
C GLU A 206 5.01 -17.36 -43.58
N VAL A 207 4.92 -18.46 -42.82
CA VAL A 207 4.14 -18.56 -41.58
C VAL A 207 5.03 -19.03 -40.44
N PHE A 208 4.99 -18.30 -39.32
CA PHE A 208 5.69 -18.67 -38.09
C PHE A 208 4.68 -19.13 -37.04
N TYR A 209 4.89 -20.33 -36.48
CA TYR A 209 4.06 -20.93 -35.45
C TYR A 209 4.80 -20.91 -34.11
N TYR A 210 4.22 -20.31 -33.08
CA TYR A 210 4.84 -20.24 -31.76
C TYR A 210 4.89 -21.61 -31.08
N SER A 211 5.96 -21.85 -30.30
CA SER A 211 6.19 -23.10 -29.56
C SER A 211 4.99 -23.46 -28.68
N LYS A 212 4.44 -22.51 -27.92
CA LYS A 212 3.23 -22.72 -27.09
C LYS A 212 2.07 -23.35 -27.88
N TYR A 213 1.78 -22.80 -29.05
CA TYR A 213 0.70 -23.30 -29.90
C TYR A 213 0.98 -24.71 -30.41
N LEU A 214 2.24 -25.00 -30.76
CA LEU A 214 2.65 -26.33 -31.21
C LEU A 214 2.61 -27.35 -30.06
N THR A 215 3.12 -27.01 -28.89
CA THR A 215 3.12 -27.84 -27.68
C THR A 215 1.70 -28.21 -27.27
N GLU A 216 0.78 -27.24 -27.16
CA GLU A 216 -0.63 -27.51 -26.84
C GLU A 216 -1.30 -28.45 -27.87
N LYS A 217 -0.89 -28.39 -29.14
CA LYS A 217 -1.40 -29.29 -30.18
C LYS A 217 -0.79 -30.68 -30.05
N ILE A 218 0.51 -30.77 -29.74
CA ILE A 218 1.22 -32.04 -29.55
C ILE A 218 0.73 -32.76 -28.29
N GLU A 219 0.53 -32.09 -27.17
CA GLU A 219 0.00 -32.68 -25.93
C GLU A 219 -1.39 -33.28 -26.12
N LYS A 220 -2.28 -32.59 -26.85
CA LYS A 220 -3.59 -33.11 -27.23
C LYS A 220 -3.50 -34.37 -28.08
N LEU A 221 -2.49 -34.45 -28.96
CA LEU A 221 -2.22 -35.65 -29.76
C LEU A 221 -1.57 -36.77 -28.94
N SER A 222 -0.73 -36.43 -27.96
CA SER A 222 -0.08 -37.38 -27.05
C SER A 222 -1.05 -38.01 -26.05
N SER A 223 -2.23 -37.42 -25.86
CA SER A 223 -3.33 -37.98 -25.07
C SER A 223 -4.09 -39.10 -25.80
N ILE A 224 -3.80 -39.36 -27.08
CA ILE A 224 -4.39 -40.44 -27.87
C ILE A 224 -3.69 -41.77 -27.49
N PRO A 225 -4.42 -42.79 -26.99
CA PRO A 225 -3.81 -44.05 -26.55
C PRO A 225 -3.29 -44.96 -27.67
N ASP A 226 -3.84 -44.86 -28.89
CA ASP A 226 -3.42 -45.66 -30.04
C ASP A 226 -2.29 -44.97 -30.80
N ASP A 227 -1.11 -45.58 -30.79
CA ASP A 227 0.09 -45.10 -31.48
C ASP A 227 -0.10 -44.97 -33.01
N THR A 228 -0.96 -45.79 -33.60
CA THR A 228 -1.25 -45.77 -35.04
C THR A 228 -2.10 -44.56 -35.41
N GLU A 229 -3.16 -44.33 -34.62
CA GLU A 229 -4.05 -43.17 -34.76
C GLU A 229 -3.31 -41.86 -34.45
N LYS A 230 -2.46 -41.86 -33.41
CA LYS A 230 -1.57 -40.75 -33.07
C LYS A 230 -0.63 -40.41 -34.23
N GLY A 231 0.00 -41.41 -34.85
CA GLY A 231 0.86 -41.22 -36.02
C GLY A 231 0.16 -40.54 -37.20
N ILE A 232 -1.08 -40.95 -37.50
CA ILE A 232 -1.91 -40.38 -38.57
C ILE A 232 -2.29 -38.92 -38.27
N GLN A 233 -2.65 -38.61 -37.03
CA GLN A 233 -3.03 -37.26 -36.63
C GLN A 233 -1.85 -36.28 -36.64
N ILE A 234 -0.65 -36.74 -36.26
CA ILE A 234 0.59 -35.97 -36.40
C ILE A 234 0.89 -35.68 -37.88
N ASP A 235 0.71 -36.65 -38.77
CA ASP A 235 0.89 -36.46 -40.22
C ASP A 235 -0.10 -35.43 -40.79
N LEU A 236 -1.34 -35.47 -40.33
CA LEU A 236 -2.37 -34.48 -40.69
C LEU A 236 -2.02 -33.08 -40.17
N LEU A 237 -1.50 -32.97 -38.95
CA LEU A 237 -1.05 -31.70 -38.39
C LEU A 237 0.14 -31.12 -39.17
N ALA A 238 1.17 -31.92 -39.44
CA ALA A 238 2.33 -31.51 -40.22
C ALA A 238 1.93 -31.07 -41.64
N LYS A 239 1.01 -31.79 -42.29
CA LYS A 239 0.46 -31.42 -43.60
C LYS A 239 -0.35 -30.13 -43.55
N LYS A 240 -1.16 -29.93 -42.49
CA LYS A 240 -1.98 -28.73 -42.31
C LYS A 240 -1.14 -27.48 -42.03
N LEU A 241 -0.11 -27.60 -41.20
CA LEU A 241 0.81 -26.52 -40.85
C LEU A 241 1.93 -26.34 -41.88
N ASN A 242 2.02 -27.25 -42.85
CA ASN A 242 3.05 -27.23 -43.89
C ASN A 242 4.48 -27.23 -43.31
N ILE A 243 4.68 -27.99 -42.24
CA ILE A 243 5.98 -28.23 -41.58
C ILE A 243 6.38 -29.70 -41.81
N ASN A 244 7.67 -30.01 -41.79
CA ASN A 244 8.13 -31.41 -41.82
C ASN A 244 7.88 -32.09 -40.46
N LYS A 245 7.28 -33.28 -40.45
CA LYS A 245 6.94 -34.07 -39.24
C LYS A 245 8.13 -34.17 -38.27
N ASN A 246 9.26 -34.67 -38.77
CA ASN A 246 10.47 -34.86 -37.96
C ASN A 246 11.06 -33.53 -37.47
N HIS A 247 10.68 -32.42 -38.08
CA HIS A 247 11.16 -31.08 -37.77
C HIS A 247 10.32 -30.38 -36.70
N ILE A 248 9.11 -30.87 -36.39
CA ILE A 248 8.30 -30.29 -35.30
C ILE A 248 8.88 -30.74 -33.95
N GLU A 249 9.01 -32.05 -33.73
CA GLU A 249 9.47 -32.59 -32.44
C GLU A 249 10.96 -32.32 -32.21
N THR A 250 11.82 -32.68 -33.19
CA THR A 250 13.27 -32.51 -33.05
C THR A 250 13.66 -31.04 -32.83
N LYS A 251 12.99 -30.09 -33.49
CA LYS A 251 13.34 -28.67 -33.39
C LYS A 251 12.83 -28.02 -32.11
N LEU A 252 11.69 -28.47 -31.58
CA LEU A 252 11.23 -28.05 -30.24
C LEU A 252 12.23 -28.54 -29.18
N ASP A 253 12.67 -29.79 -29.25
CA ASP A 253 13.67 -30.34 -28.33
C ASP A 253 15.04 -29.66 -28.46
N GLU A 254 15.49 -29.37 -29.69
CA GLU A 254 16.70 -28.59 -29.94
C GLU A 254 16.61 -27.18 -29.35
N ASN A 255 15.48 -26.48 -29.56
CA ASN A 255 15.24 -25.15 -29.02
C ASN A 255 15.23 -25.18 -27.48
N LEU A 256 14.56 -26.16 -26.87
CA LEU A 256 14.59 -26.35 -25.42
C LEU A 256 16.01 -26.60 -24.90
N LYS A 257 16.81 -27.42 -25.57
CA LYS A 257 18.23 -27.63 -25.17
C LYS A 257 19.05 -26.35 -25.25
N LEU A 258 18.86 -25.53 -26.28
CA LEU A 258 19.53 -24.24 -26.40
C LEU A 258 19.09 -23.27 -25.29
N ILE A 259 17.80 -23.27 -24.94
CA ILE A 259 17.26 -22.47 -23.85
C ILE A 259 17.82 -22.95 -22.50
N ALA A 260 17.90 -24.26 -22.25
CA ALA A 260 18.57 -24.80 -21.06
C ALA A 260 20.02 -24.33 -20.93
N GLN A 261 20.79 -24.44 -22.02
CA GLN A 261 22.19 -23.99 -22.03
C GLN A 261 22.32 -22.51 -21.73
N GLU A 262 21.44 -21.67 -22.29
CA GLU A 262 21.38 -20.24 -21.97
C GLU A 262 21.12 -20.02 -20.49
N ILE A 263 20.05 -20.62 -19.94
CA ILE A 263 19.67 -20.47 -18.53
C ILE A 263 20.85 -20.85 -17.62
N MET A 264 21.52 -21.98 -17.88
CA MET A 264 22.66 -22.45 -17.08
C MET A 264 23.86 -21.50 -17.06
N THR A 265 23.96 -20.59 -18.03
CA THR A 265 25.04 -19.59 -18.12
C THR A 265 24.67 -18.22 -17.57
N GLN A 266 23.38 -17.97 -17.32
CA GLN A 266 22.91 -16.69 -16.81
C GLN A 266 22.99 -16.62 -15.30
N ASP A 267 23.29 -15.43 -14.77
CA ASP A 267 23.25 -15.19 -13.34
C ASP A 267 21.80 -15.15 -12.81
N GLN A 268 20.89 -14.62 -13.63
CA GLN A 268 19.47 -14.44 -13.32
C GLN A 268 18.65 -14.42 -14.60
N ILE A 269 17.40 -14.86 -14.52
CA ILE A 269 16.44 -14.86 -15.63
C ILE A 269 15.08 -14.31 -15.19
N GLU A 270 14.33 -13.73 -16.12
CA GLU A 270 12.93 -13.34 -15.91
C GLU A 270 12.00 -14.46 -16.38
N ILE A 271 11.21 -15.02 -15.46
CA ILE A 271 10.40 -16.22 -15.70
C ILE A 271 9.49 -16.02 -16.91
N HIS A 272 8.76 -14.89 -16.98
CA HIS A 272 7.84 -14.63 -18.08
C HIS A 272 8.50 -14.65 -19.48
N GLU A 273 9.75 -14.16 -19.61
CA GLU A 273 10.49 -14.19 -20.88
C GLU A 273 10.74 -15.63 -21.34
N TYR A 274 11.10 -16.51 -20.41
CA TYR A 274 11.40 -17.91 -20.73
C TYR A 274 10.15 -18.77 -20.85
N LEU A 275 9.03 -18.39 -20.22
CA LEU A 275 7.72 -18.98 -20.52
C LEU A 275 7.32 -18.72 -21.98
N GLU A 276 7.59 -17.52 -22.50
CA GLU A 276 7.33 -17.23 -23.91
C GLU A 276 8.25 -18.02 -24.86
N LYS A 277 9.54 -18.13 -24.53
CA LYS A 277 10.52 -18.88 -25.36
C LYS A 277 10.22 -20.38 -25.40
N THR A 278 9.91 -20.96 -24.26
CA THR A 278 9.64 -22.41 -24.12
C THR A 278 8.21 -22.78 -24.53
N GLY A 279 7.27 -21.86 -24.36
CA GLY A 279 5.84 -22.09 -24.55
C GLY A 279 5.20 -22.91 -23.42
N MET A 280 5.89 -23.10 -22.30
CA MET A 280 5.40 -23.80 -21.12
C MET A 280 4.48 -22.91 -20.27
N ASP A 281 3.61 -23.52 -19.47
CA ASP A 281 3.01 -22.85 -18.32
C ASP A 281 4.02 -22.75 -17.16
N LEU A 282 3.68 -21.97 -16.13
CA LEU A 282 4.56 -21.72 -14.99
C LEU A 282 4.95 -23.01 -14.25
N GLU A 283 4.01 -23.93 -14.04
CA GLU A 283 4.27 -25.15 -13.28
C GLU A 283 5.20 -26.07 -14.07
N SER A 284 4.90 -26.29 -15.35
CA SER A 284 5.72 -27.06 -16.27
C SER A 284 7.12 -26.47 -16.41
N PHE A 285 7.25 -25.15 -16.49
CA PHE A 285 8.54 -24.47 -16.56
C PHE A 285 9.34 -24.63 -15.25
N MET A 286 8.72 -24.51 -14.09
CA MET A 286 9.42 -24.71 -12.82
C MET A 286 9.88 -26.17 -12.66
N ASN A 287 9.10 -27.14 -13.12
CA ASN A 287 9.53 -28.55 -13.17
C ASN A 287 10.73 -28.72 -14.11
N TYR A 288 10.68 -28.10 -15.30
CA TYR A 288 11.80 -28.09 -16.23
C TYR A 288 13.08 -27.49 -15.60
N ILE A 289 12.97 -26.38 -14.86
CA ILE A 289 14.11 -25.81 -14.12
C ILE A 289 14.64 -26.77 -13.05
N ASN A 290 13.77 -27.48 -12.33
CA ASN A 290 14.18 -28.49 -11.35
C ASN A 290 14.92 -29.66 -12.01
N ASP A 291 14.46 -30.10 -13.20
CA ASP A 291 15.09 -31.18 -13.97
C ASP A 291 16.49 -30.81 -14.49
N LEU A 292 16.77 -29.51 -14.66
CA LEU A 292 18.12 -29.02 -14.97
C LEU A 292 19.11 -29.17 -13.80
N GLY A 293 18.61 -29.50 -12.60
CA GLY A 293 19.44 -29.76 -11.41
C GLY A 293 20.16 -28.52 -10.86
N MET A 294 19.68 -27.32 -11.19
CA MET A 294 20.28 -26.06 -10.74
C MET A 294 19.70 -25.62 -9.39
N ILE A 295 20.56 -25.04 -8.54
CA ILE A 295 20.12 -24.33 -7.35
C ILE A 295 19.63 -22.94 -7.78
N TYR A 296 18.44 -22.55 -7.35
CA TYR A 296 17.89 -21.24 -7.68
C TYR A 296 17.16 -20.60 -6.52
N PHE A 297 17.05 -19.28 -6.58
CA PHE A 297 16.23 -18.48 -5.69
C PHE A 297 15.21 -17.67 -6.51
N ARG A 298 13.93 -17.92 -6.26
CA ARG A 298 12.84 -17.20 -6.92
C ARG A 298 12.43 -15.98 -6.11
N LYS A 299 12.47 -14.80 -6.75
CA LYS A 299 11.98 -13.53 -6.23
C LYS A 299 10.94 -12.97 -7.19
N ALA A 300 9.67 -13.27 -6.92
CA ALA A 300 8.54 -12.96 -7.80
C ALA A 300 8.72 -13.56 -9.21
N ASP A 301 8.97 -12.70 -10.20
CA ASP A 301 9.22 -13.09 -11.61
C ASP A 301 10.72 -13.31 -11.91
N LEU A 302 11.62 -12.93 -11.00
CA LEU A 302 13.05 -13.16 -11.19
C LEU A 302 13.46 -14.51 -10.60
N LEU A 303 14.28 -15.25 -11.33
CA LEU A 303 14.91 -16.48 -10.88
C LEU A 303 16.43 -16.31 -10.89
N ILE A 304 17.02 -16.27 -9.70
CA ILE A 304 18.46 -16.07 -9.48
C ILE A 304 19.12 -17.45 -9.42
N LEU A 305 20.11 -17.67 -10.27
CA LEU A 305 20.70 -19.00 -10.52
C LEU A 305 22.10 -19.14 -9.93
N LYS A 306 22.81 -18.03 -9.72
CA LYS A 306 24.18 -18.03 -9.21
C LYS A 306 24.20 -18.06 -7.68
N GLU A 307 24.87 -19.05 -7.08
CA GLU A 307 24.94 -19.25 -5.62
C GLU A 307 25.37 -17.99 -4.83
N GLU A 308 26.41 -17.28 -5.28
CA GLU A 308 26.86 -16.03 -4.63
C GLU A 308 25.73 -14.99 -4.57
N LYS A 309 25.00 -14.80 -5.67
CA LYS A 309 23.89 -13.84 -5.75
C LYS A 309 22.65 -14.31 -4.99
N ILE A 310 22.45 -15.62 -4.88
CA ILE A 310 21.41 -16.20 -4.03
C ILE A 310 21.70 -15.83 -2.57
N GLU A 311 22.94 -15.95 -2.11
CA GLU A 311 23.32 -15.58 -0.74
C GLU A 311 23.26 -14.06 -0.52
N ASP A 312 23.66 -13.25 -1.49
CA ASP A 312 23.48 -11.79 -1.45
C ASP A 312 21.99 -11.43 -1.31
N ALA A 313 21.11 -12.05 -2.11
CA ALA A 313 19.68 -11.81 -2.05
C ALA A 313 19.07 -12.24 -0.70
N LYS A 314 19.54 -13.34 -0.11
CA LYS A 314 19.17 -13.74 1.26
C LYS A 314 19.66 -12.73 2.29
N ASN A 315 20.89 -12.23 2.15
CA ASN A 315 21.44 -11.20 3.04
C ASN A 315 20.66 -9.89 2.96
N ASP A 316 20.28 -9.45 1.76
CA ASP A 316 19.42 -8.28 1.57
C ASP A 316 18.08 -8.44 2.29
N ILE A 317 17.47 -9.62 2.22
CA ILE A 317 16.24 -9.93 2.95
C ILE A 317 16.50 -9.92 4.46
N ARG A 318 17.60 -10.52 4.94
CA ARG A 318 17.99 -10.47 6.37
C ARG A 318 18.13 -9.02 6.84
N PHE A 319 18.84 -8.17 6.10
CA PHE A 319 18.99 -6.74 6.43
C PHE A 319 17.65 -6.01 6.46
N MET A 320 16.78 -6.25 5.48
CA MET A 320 15.46 -5.65 5.43
C MET A 320 14.59 -6.07 6.64
N LEU A 321 14.62 -7.34 7.01
CA LEU A 321 13.89 -7.85 8.17
C LEU A 321 14.38 -7.22 9.46
N LEU A 322 15.70 -7.08 9.64
CA LEU A 322 16.33 -6.45 10.80
C LEU A 322 16.06 -4.94 10.89
N ASP A 323 15.99 -4.24 9.76
CA ASP A 323 15.67 -2.82 9.74
C ASP A 323 14.20 -2.59 10.07
N LYS A 324 13.30 -3.34 9.42
CA LYS A 324 11.86 -3.26 9.69
C LYS A 324 11.53 -3.62 11.14
N SER A 325 12.15 -4.67 11.70
CA SER A 325 11.83 -5.13 13.06
C SER A 325 12.07 -4.07 14.15
N LYS A 326 12.91 -3.06 13.89
CA LYS A 326 13.15 -1.94 14.82
C LYS A 326 12.03 -0.88 14.81
N SER A 327 11.28 -0.81 13.71
CA SER A 327 10.34 0.28 13.43
C SER A 327 8.87 -0.13 13.52
N VAL A 328 8.58 -1.42 13.36
CA VAL A 328 7.22 -1.98 13.36
C VAL A 328 6.96 -2.85 14.59
N ASP A 329 5.68 -2.95 14.96
CA ASP A 329 5.24 -3.74 16.11
C ASP A 329 5.11 -5.23 15.75
N PHE A 330 4.73 -5.52 14.52
CA PHE A 330 4.70 -6.87 13.97
C PHE A 330 5.15 -6.88 12.51
N LEU A 331 5.81 -7.96 12.11
CA LEU A 331 6.09 -8.28 10.72
C LEU A 331 4.99 -9.19 10.20
N ASN A 332 4.14 -8.67 9.32
CA ASN A 332 3.21 -9.52 8.57
C ASN A 332 4.01 -10.29 7.50
N LEU A 333 3.88 -11.62 7.52
CA LEU A 333 4.44 -12.49 6.51
C LEU A 333 3.64 -12.43 5.18
N GLY A 334 2.50 -11.73 5.15
CA GLY A 334 1.62 -11.50 4.00
C GLY A 334 2.15 -10.46 2.99
N ASN A 335 2.51 -10.98 1.81
CA ASN A 335 2.78 -10.37 0.48
C ASN A 335 4.04 -10.96 -0.20
N PHE A 336 4.71 -11.92 0.43
CA PHE A 336 5.64 -12.81 -0.26
C PHE A 336 4.89 -14.12 -0.56
N ASP A 337 5.04 -14.67 -1.77
CA ASP A 337 4.35 -15.90 -2.18
C ASP A 337 4.93 -17.09 -1.38
N ILE A 338 4.33 -17.38 -0.21
CA ILE A 338 4.76 -18.42 0.73
C ILE A 338 4.36 -19.80 0.18
N LYS A 339 5.13 -20.28 -0.81
CA LYS A 339 5.49 -21.70 -0.87
C LYS A 339 6.85 -21.99 -0.25
N SER A 340 7.61 -20.96 0.14
CA SER A 340 8.96 -21.15 0.70
C SER A 340 8.94 -21.13 2.23
N ASN A 341 9.37 -22.23 2.85
CA ASN A 341 9.87 -22.22 4.22
C ASN A 341 10.99 -21.19 4.43
N LEU A 342 11.62 -20.67 3.36
CA LEU A 342 12.76 -19.78 3.40
C LEU A 342 12.63 -18.52 4.27
N ILE A 343 11.54 -17.73 4.20
CA ILE A 343 11.44 -16.51 5.03
C ILE A 343 11.34 -16.89 6.50
N LYS A 344 10.53 -17.92 6.79
CA LYS A 344 10.40 -18.48 8.13
C LYS A 344 11.74 -19.05 8.62
N ASP A 345 12.47 -19.76 7.77
CA ASP A 345 13.79 -20.32 8.05
C ASP A 345 14.83 -19.21 8.30
N LEU A 346 14.86 -18.16 7.47
CA LEU A 346 15.74 -16.99 7.65
C LEU A 346 15.42 -16.25 8.95
N MET A 347 14.14 -16.11 9.32
CA MET A 347 13.76 -15.52 10.60
C MET A 347 14.15 -16.42 11.79
N PHE A 348 14.00 -17.74 11.67
CA PHE A 348 14.48 -18.69 12.66
C PHE A 348 16.01 -18.64 12.81
N GLU A 349 16.76 -18.53 11.72
CA GLU A 349 18.21 -18.30 11.76
C GLU A 349 18.54 -17.01 12.51
N LEU A 350 17.88 -15.90 12.18
CA LEU A 350 18.11 -14.61 12.83
C LEU A 350 17.73 -14.61 14.33
N LEU A 351 16.68 -15.36 14.72
CA LEU A 351 16.30 -15.57 16.12
C LEU A 351 17.35 -16.39 16.86
N LYS A 352 17.81 -17.49 16.25
CA LYS A 352 18.84 -18.36 16.83
C LYS A 352 20.19 -17.65 16.97
N ASP A 353 20.50 -16.75 16.04
CA ASP A 353 21.67 -15.88 16.08
C ASP A 353 21.55 -14.72 17.09
N GLY A 354 20.37 -14.53 17.71
CA GLY A 354 20.09 -13.42 18.64
C GLY A 354 20.05 -12.04 17.98
N LYS A 355 19.97 -11.97 16.65
CA LYS A 355 19.93 -10.70 15.88
C LYS A 355 18.52 -10.14 15.77
N LEU A 356 17.52 -11.02 15.77
CA LEU A 356 16.10 -10.68 15.76
C LEU A 356 15.51 -11.06 17.11
N ILE A 357 14.77 -10.14 17.73
CA ILE A 357 14.15 -10.32 19.04
C ILE A 357 12.64 -10.18 18.88
N GLY A 358 11.89 -11.20 19.29
CA GLY A 358 10.45 -11.25 19.13
C GLY A 358 9.91 -12.67 19.23
N LEU A 359 8.61 -12.84 18.97
CA LEU A 359 7.93 -14.13 19.04
C LEU A 359 6.91 -14.31 17.91
N PHE A 360 6.71 -15.56 17.50
CA PHE A 360 5.68 -15.91 16.52
C PHE A 360 4.34 -16.14 17.22
N TYR A 361 3.29 -15.51 16.69
CA TYR A 361 1.91 -15.66 17.17
C TYR A 361 0.97 -15.78 15.98
N GLU A 362 0.02 -16.69 16.07
CA GLU A 362 -1.02 -16.87 15.06
C GLU A 362 -2.25 -16.06 15.45
N ASN A 363 -2.61 -15.07 14.64
CA ASN A 363 -3.77 -14.22 14.86
C ASN A 363 -4.72 -14.37 13.66
N GLU A 364 -5.97 -14.78 13.92
CA GLU A 364 -7.01 -14.97 12.88
C GLU A 364 -6.60 -15.86 11.68
N GLY A 365 -5.68 -16.81 11.88
CA GLY A 365 -5.18 -17.72 10.84
C GLY A 365 -3.96 -17.19 10.05
N GLU A 366 -3.42 -16.01 10.42
CA GLU A 366 -2.15 -15.49 9.91
C GLU A 366 -1.03 -15.67 10.96
N ILE A 367 0.10 -16.24 10.56
CA ILE A 367 1.31 -16.30 11.41
C ILE A 367 2.00 -14.93 11.34
N LEU A 368 2.00 -14.21 12.45
CA LEU A 368 2.67 -12.93 12.62
C LEU A 368 3.91 -13.09 13.50
N PHE A 369 4.93 -12.26 13.25
CA PHE A 369 6.09 -12.15 14.15
C PHE A 369 6.03 -10.81 14.89
N TYR A 370 5.77 -10.86 16.20
CA TYR A 370 5.75 -9.70 17.08
C TYR A 370 7.17 -9.33 17.48
N THR A 371 7.57 -8.09 17.23
CA THR A 371 8.90 -7.58 17.56
C THR A 371 8.97 -7.23 19.04
N GLU A 372 10.18 -7.06 19.59
CA GLU A 372 10.40 -6.51 20.93
C GLU A 372 9.59 -5.23 21.18
N ARG A 373 9.56 -4.34 20.19
CA ARG A 373 8.79 -3.09 20.21
C ARG A 373 7.28 -3.36 20.28
N GLY A 374 6.78 -4.30 19.49
CA GLY A 374 5.36 -4.66 19.51
C GLY A 374 4.92 -5.23 20.86
N ILE A 375 5.69 -6.15 21.42
CA ILE A 375 5.43 -6.72 22.76
C ILE A 375 5.43 -5.60 23.81
N SER A 376 6.42 -4.69 23.74
CA SER A 376 6.46 -3.53 24.63
C SER A 376 5.23 -2.64 24.49
N ASN A 377 4.76 -2.37 23.27
CA ASN A 377 3.59 -1.53 23.06
C ASN A 377 2.32 -2.20 23.59
N MET A 378 2.15 -3.51 23.39
CA MET A 378 1.01 -4.24 23.93
C MET A 378 0.93 -4.16 25.46
N MET A 379 2.07 -4.22 26.16
CA MET A 379 2.10 -4.02 27.62
C MET A 379 1.75 -2.60 28.03
N LEU A 380 2.15 -1.59 27.24
CA LEU A 380 1.86 -0.18 27.53
C LEU A 380 0.40 0.17 27.23
N GLU A 381 -0.18 -0.40 26.18
CA GLU A 381 -1.61 -0.25 25.87
C GLU A 381 -2.50 -0.89 26.95
N ASN A 382 -2.02 -1.98 27.56
CA ASN A 382 -2.70 -2.67 28.66
C ASN A 382 -2.12 -2.33 30.03
N SER A 383 -1.55 -1.12 30.21
CA SER A 383 -0.77 -0.76 31.42
C SER A 383 -1.55 -0.80 32.75
N PHE A 384 -2.86 -1.03 32.73
CA PHE A 384 -3.67 -1.18 33.94
C PHE A 384 -3.59 -2.59 34.54
N LEU A 385 -3.72 -3.63 33.69
CA LEU A 385 -3.75 -5.04 34.06
C LEU A 385 -3.48 -5.90 32.82
N PHE A 386 -2.52 -6.81 32.89
CA PHE A 386 -2.31 -7.83 31.86
C PHE A 386 -1.59 -9.05 32.44
N SER A 387 -1.83 -10.23 31.86
CA SER A 387 -0.98 -11.40 32.06
C SER A 387 -0.17 -11.70 30.81
N PHE A 388 0.98 -12.36 30.95
CA PHE A 388 1.79 -12.73 29.80
C PHE A 388 1.03 -13.65 28.83
N THR A 389 0.15 -14.51 29.37
CA THR A 389 -0.72 -15.39 28.58
C THR A 389 -1.81 -14.64 27.84
N ASP A 390 -2.38 -13.58 28.42
CA ASP A 390 -3.44 -12.80 27.78
C ASP A 390 -2.91 -11.92 26.64
N LEU A 391 -1.64 -11.51 26.72
CA LEU A 391 -0.97 -10.81 25.60
C LEU A 391 -0.95 -11.68 24.33
N PHE A 392 -0.90 -13.01 24.46
CA PHE A 392 -0.87 -13.95 23.35
C PHE A 392 -1.91 -15.05 23.53
N TYR A 393 -3.18 -14.63 23.53
CA TYR A 393 -4.31 -15.51 23.81
C TYR A 393 -4.30 -16.77 22.94
N GLY A 394 -4.43 -17.94 23.58
CA GLY A 394 -4.47 -19.24 22.89
C GLY A 394 -3.10 -19.82 22.49
N LYS A 395 -1.99 -19.14 22.77
CA LYS A 395 -0.64 -19.67 22.58
C LYS A 395 -0.06 -20.18 23.90
N GLU A 396 0.41 -21.43 23.92
CA GLU A 396 1.28 -21.92 24.99
C GLU A 396 2.67 -21.29 24.84
N LEU A 397 3.05 -20.43 25.78
CA LEU A 397 4.34 -19.75 25.79
C LEU A 397 5.44 -20.71 26.29
N SER A 398 6.51 -20.83 25.51
CA SER A 398 7.72 -21.56 25.91
C SER A 398 8.53 -20.80 26.98
N PRO A 399 9.41 -21.48 27.74
CA PRO A 399 10.27 -20.81 28.73
C PRO A 399 11.12 -19.67 28.17
N ASP A 400 11.61 -19.81 26.93
CA ASP A 400 12.40 -18.78 26.26
C ASP A 400 11.54 -17.56 25.89
N GLU A 401 10.30 -17.79 25.43
CA GLU A 401 9.34 -16.71 25.15
C GLU A 401 8.91 -15.99 26.42
N ILE A 402 8.68 -16.72 27.53
CA ILE A 402 8.41 -16.12 28.84
C ILE A 402 9.62 -15.28 29.30
N GLY A 403 10.84 -15.79 29.14
CA GLY A 403 12.07 -15.06 29.45
C GLY A 403 12.22 -13.77 28.63
N LEU A 404 11.89 -13.83 27.34
CA LEU A 404 11.87 -12.65 26.46
C LEU A 404 10.86 -11.60 26.95
N ILE A 405 9.61 -11.99 27.15
CA ILE A 405 8.53 -11.11 27.60
C ILE A 405 8.92 -10.52 28.96
N ARG A 406 9.53 -11.31 29.84
CA ARG A 406 10.01 -10.85 31.14
C ARG A 406 11.10 -9.79 31.03
N ASN A 407 12.10 -9.99 30.17
CA ASN A 407 13.15 -8.99 29.97
C ASN A 407 12.59 -7.65 29.48
N ILE A 408 11.60 -7.69 28.58
CA ILE A 408 10.92 -6.48 28.09
C ILE A 408 10.14 -5.81 29.22
N PHE A 409 9.41 -6.58 30.02
CA PHE A 409 8.69 -6.09 31.19
C PHE A 409 9.63 -5.41 32.19
N ASP A 410 10.74 -6.06 32.55
CA ASP A 410 11.71 -5.54 33.51
C ASP A 410 12.37 -4.24 33.00
N ASP A 411 12.65 -4.11 31.70
CA ASP A 411 13.12 -2.86 31.09
C ASP A 411 12.07 -1.74 31.18
N LEU A 412 10.78 -2.05 30.93
CA LEU A 412 9.69 -1.08 31.07
C LEU A 412 9.50 -0.60 32.51
N VAL A 413 9.64 -1.49 33.50
CA VAL A 413 9.61 -1.16 34.92
C VAL A 413 10.83 -0.32 35.31
N ALA A 414 12.05 -0.71 34.87
CA ALA A 414 13.28 0.03 35.13
C ALA A 414 13.23 1.45 34.57
N ARG A 415 12.62 1.63 33.39
CA ARG A 415 12.37 2.94 32.76
C ARG A 415 11.18 3.70 33.34
N LYS A 416 10.52 3.15 34.37
CA LYS A 416 9.33 3.71 35.04
C LYS A 416 8.14 3.95 34.12
N LYS A 417 8.04 3.21 33.01
CA LYS A 417 6.90 3.25 32.10
C LYS A 417 5.72 2.42 32.61
N LEU A 418 6.02 1.35 33.34
CA LEU A 418 5.03 0.57 34.09
C LEU A 418 5.26 0.76 35.59
N ARG A 419 4.18 0.91 36.37
CA ARG A 419 4.19 1.05 37.83
C ARG A 419 3.07 0.20 38.43
N GLY A 420 3.43 -0.74 39.29
CA GLY A 420 2.51 -1.72 39.82
C GLY A 420 3.23 -2.91 40.45
N ASN A 421 2.45 -3.94 40.75
CA ASN A 421 2.94 -5.22 41.25
C ASN A 421 2.89 -6.28 40.14
N PHE A 422 3.88 -7.17 40.13
CA PHE A 422 3.90 -8.33 39.27
C PHE A 422 3.81 -9.60 40.13
N ASP A 423 2.85 -10.46 39.84
CA ASP A 423 2.70 -11.75 40.47
C ASP A 423 3.44 -12.82 39.66
N GLU A 424 4.48 -13.40 40.25
CA GLU A 424 5.33 -14.43 39.61
C GLU A 424 4.61 -15.76 39.38
N GLU A 425 3.60 -16.09 40.19
CA GLU A 425 2.88 -17.36 40.05
C GLU A 425 1.91 -17.33 38.87
N SER A 426 1.19 -16.20 38.72
CA SER A 426 0.20 -16.01 37.66
C SER A 426 0.73 -15.23 36.44
N LEU A 427 2.00 -14.79 36.48
CA LEU A 427 2.63 -13.93 35.46
C LEU A 427 1.77 -12.70 35.11
N THR A 428 1.13 -12.12 36.13
CA THR A 428 0.15 -11.03 35.97
C THR A 428 0.68 -9.74 36.56
N PHE A 429 0.67 -8.69 35.75
CA PHE A 429 0.93 -7.32 36.17
C PHE A 429 -0.36 -6.61 36.56
N SER A 430 -0.39 -5.97 37.72
CA SER A 430 -1.46 -5.08 38.15
C SER A 430 -0.90 -3.70 38.48
N SER A 431 -1.45 -2.65 37.87
CA SER A 431 -1.06 -1.27 38.16
C SER A 431 -1.39 -0.85 39.61
N ASP A 432 -0.70 0.18 40.10
CA ASP A 432 -0.96 0.77 41.42
C ASP A 432 -2.42 1.23 41.59
N GLU A 433 -3.07 1.68 40.50
CA GLU A 433 -4.48 2.10 40.51
C GLU A 433 -5.44 0.92 40.72
N VAL A 434 -5.20 -0.20 40.05
CA VAL A 434 -6.00 -1.42 40.20
C VAL A 434 -5.83 -2.00 41.61
N LEU A 435 -4.60 -1.99 42.13
CA LEU A 435 -4.30 -2.42 43.50
C LEU A 435 -5.01 -1.53 44.52
N PHE A 436 -4.96 -0.20 44.35
CA PHE A 436 -5.65 0.74 45.21
C PHE A 436 -7.17 0.52 45.19
N ALA A 437 -7.78 0.32 44.02
CA ALA A 437 -9.21 0.06 43.91
C ALA A 437 -9.62 -1.23 44.64
N LYS A 438 -8.82 -2.29 44.54
CA LYS A 438 -9.04 -3.55 45.26
C LYS A 438 -8.96 -3.38 46.77
N ASP A 439 -7.94 -2.66 47.24
CA ASP A 439 -7.74 -2.38 48.67
C ASP A 439 -8.88 -1.49 49.21
N TYR A 440 -9.28 -0.47 48.45
CA TYR A 440 -10.40 0.41 48.79
C TYR A 440 -11.70 -0.39 48.98
N ASN A 441 -12.06 -1.22 48.00
CA ASN A 441 -13.28 -2.03 48.05
C ASN A 441 -13.25 -3.03 49.20
N THR A 442 -12.08 -3.56 49.55
CA THR A 442 -11.93 -4.46 50.70
C THR A 442 -12.22 -3.72 52.01
N VAL A 443 -11.66 -2.52 52.19
CA VAL A 443 -11.89 -1.68 53.38
C VAL A 443 -13.36 -1.26 53.49
N LEU A 444 -13.98 -0.88 52.39
CA LEU A 444 -15.41 -0.54 52.31
C LEU A 444 -16.27 -1.72 52.73
N PHE A 445 -16.04 -2.90 52.16
CA PHE A 445 -16.78 -4.12 52.51
C PHE A 445 -16.66 -4.49 54.00
N GLU A 446 -15.46 -4.37 54.59
CA GLU A 446 -15.26 -4.59 56.02
C GLU A 446 -16.04 -3.60 56.89
N PHE A 447 -16.10 -2.33 56.47
CA PHE A 447 -16.89 -1.29 57.13
C PHE A 447 -18.38 -1.60 57.07
N GLU A 448 -18.91 -1.90 55.89
CA GLU A 448 -20.31 -2.27 55.69
C GLU A 448 -20.71 -3.48 56.54
N LYS A 449 -19.88 -4.53 56.53
CA LYS A 449 -20.11 -5.72 57.35
C LYS A 449 -20.19 -5.39 58.84
N THR A 450 -19.34 -4.47 59.31
CA THR A 450 -19.30 -4.03 60.71
C THR A 450 -20.56 -3.24 61.07
N VAL A 451 -20.93 -2.24 60.25
CA VAL A 451 -22.13 -1.42 60.46
C VAL A 451 -23.40 -2.27 60.44
N ASN A 452 -23.53 -3.16 59.45
CA ASN A 452 -24.67 -4.05 59.33
C ASN A 452 -24.83 -4.98 60.54
N SER A 453 -23.72 -5.47 61.11
CA SER A 453 -23.77 -6.28 62.33
C SER A 453 -24.35 -5.50 63.53
N TYR A 454 -24.02 -4.21 63.65
CA TYR A 454 -24.58 -3.35 64.70
C TYR A 454 -26.07 -3.06 64.45
N ILE A 455 -26.44 -2.75 63.21
CA ILE A 455 -27.83 -2.51 62.80
C ILE A 455 -28.70 -3.74 63.09
N GLN A 456 -28.24 -4.94 62.73
CA GLN A 456 -28.95 -6.19 63.04
C GLN A 456 -29.15 -6.37 64.54
N THR A 457 -28.18 -5.94 65.35
CA THR A 457 -28.33 -5.98 66.82
C THR A 457 -29.43 -5.02 67.28
N PHE A 458 -29.42 -3.77 66.81
CA PHE A 458 -30.49 -2.80 67.08
C PHE A 458 -31.87 -3.35 66.69
N GLU A 459 -32.00 -3.85 65.47
CA GLU A 459 -33.24 -4.38 64.93
C GLU A 459 -33.76 -5.58 65.75
N SER A 460 -32.86 -6.51 66.12
CA SER A 460 -33.23 -7.69 66.89
C SER A 460 -33.75 -7.35 68.29
N GLU A 461 -33.11 -6.40 68.98
CA GLU A 461 -33.51 -5.96 70.31
C GLU A 461 -34.77 -5.08 70.24
N TYR A 462 -34.88 -4.24 69.22
CA TYR A 462 -36.07 -3.46 68.93
C TYR A 462 -37.31 -4.34 68.70
N LYS A 463 -37.17 -5.43 67.93
CA LYS A 463 -38.27 -6.39 67.70
C LYS A 463 -38.77 -7.01 69.01
N LYS A 464 -37.91 -7.22 70.01
CA LYS A 464 -38.33 -7.71 71.33
C LYS A 464 -39.16 -6.67 72.07
N ILE A 465 -38.72 -5.41 72.08
CA ILE A 465 -39.47 -4.30 72.69
C ILE A 465 -40.81 -4.09 71.98
N LYS A 466 -40.81 -4.06 70.65
CA LYS A 466 -42.01 -3.91 69.81
C LYS A 466 -43.06 -4.97 70.14
N ARG A 467 -42.65 -6.25 70.28
CA ARG A 467 -43.55 -7.35 70.66
C ARG A 467 -44.26 -7.11 71.99
N ILE A 468 -43.56 -6.53 72.98
CA ILE A 468 -44.14 -6.22 74.29
C ILE A 468 -45.18 -5.10 74.16
N PHE A 469 -44.86 -4.02 73.46
CA PHE A 469 -45.80 -2.91 73.27
C PHE A 469 -47.03 -3.26 72.42
N THR A 470 -46.93 -4.26 71.53
CA THR A 470 -48.06 -4.66 70.66
C THR A 470 -49.07 -5.63 71.31
N LYS A 471 -48.91 -5.98 72.59
CA LYS A 471 -49.89 -6.83 73.30
C LYS A 471 -51.22 -6.07 73.48
N LYS A 472 -52.27 -6.49 72.77
CA LYS A 472 -53.56 -5.78 72.73
C LYS A 472 -54.51 -6.12 73.89
N GLU A 473 -54.37 -7.29 74.51
CA GLU A 473 -55.32 -7.81 75.50
C GLU A 473 -54.72 -8.06 76.89
N ASP A 474 -53.39 -7.90 77.04
CA ASP A 474 -52.66 -8.14 78.28
C ASP A 474 -52.01 -6.85 78.81
N THR A 475 -52.08 -6.65 80.13
CA THR A 475 -51.31 -5.59 80.79
C THR A 475 -49.82 -5.96 80.78
N ILE A 476 -48.95 -5.03 80.39
CA ILE A 476 -47.49 -5.22 80.50
C ILE A 476 -47.12 -5.47 81.97
N ILE A 477 -46.54 -6.63 82.25
CA ILE A 477 -46.16 -7.03 83.61
C ILE A 477 -44.83 -6.39 84.02
N PRO A 478 -44.56 -6.21 85.33
CA PRO A 478 -43.33 -5.57 85.82
C PRO A 478 -42.03 -6.20 85.29
N GLN A 479 -42.00 -7.52 85.05
CA GLN A 479 -40.84 -8.21 84.46
C GLN A 479 -40.54 -7.75 83.03
N GLU A 480 -41.57 -7.41 82.24
CA GLU A 480 -41.43 -6.94 80.87
C GLU A 480 -40.98 -5.48 80.81
N ILE A 481 -41.44 -4.66 81.76
CA ILE A 481 -40.94 -3.28 81.93
C ILE A 481 -39.44 -3.32 82.25
N LYS A 482 -39.04 -4.22 83.16
CA LYS A 482 -37.63 -4.41 83.51
C LYS A 482 -36.82 -4.88 82.29
N LEU A 483 -37.36 -5.81 81.50
CA LEU A 483 -36.72 -6.28 80.27
C LEU A 483 -36.53 -5.16 79.24
N ILE A 484 -37.53 -4.30 79.04
CA ILE A 484 -37.41 -3.14 78.12
C ILE A 484 -36.28 -2.21 78.59
N GLN A 485 -36.26 -1.88 79.88
CA GLN A 485 -35.21 -1.03 80.46
C GLN A 485 -33.82 -1.67 80.32
N GLU A 486 -33.68 -2.95 80.65
CA GLU A 486 -32.43 -3.70 80.50
C GLU A 486 -31.95 -3.74 79.03
N ILE A 487 -32.85 -3.87 78.06
CA ILE A 487 -32.52 -3.84 76.63
C ILE A 487 -32.03 -2.44 76.22
N ILE A 488 -32.74 -1.38 76.64
CA ILE A 488 -32.36 0.01 76.33
C ILE A 488 -31.01 0.35 76.94
N ASP A 489 -30.82 0.06 78.24
CA ASP A 489 -29.54 0.31 78.94
C ASP A 489 -28.38 -0.44 78.28
N LYS A 490 -28.61 -1.69 77.88
CA LYS A 490 -27.61 -2.52 77.19
C LYS A 490 -27.26 -1.95 75.81
N ILE A 491 -28.26 -1.49 75.04
CA ILE A 491 -28.03 -0.91 73.72
C ILE A 491 -27.36 0.46 73.83
N ASN A 492 -27.80 1.33 74.73
CA ASN A 492 -27.19 2.63 74.99
C ASN A 492 -25.74 2.49 75.45
N GLY A 493 -25.47 1.51 76.33
CA GLY A 493 -24.11 1.17 76.75
C GLY A 493 -23.23 0.71 75.58
N LYS A 494 -23.75 -0.15 74.70
CA LYS A 494 -23.02 -0.62 73.51
C LYS A 494 -22.84 0.46 72.44
N TYR A 495 -23.82 1.33 72.26
CA TYR A 495 -23.84 2.39 71.26
C TYR A 495 -22.60 3.29 71.37
N VAL A 496 -22.23 3.73 72.58
CA VAL A 496 -21.06 4.59 72.79
C VAL A 496 -19.79 3.92 72.27
N TRP A 497 -19.63 2.61 72.54
CA TRP A 497 -18.50 1.83 72.04
C TRP A 497 -18.54 1.63 70.54
N TRP A 498 -19.70 1.33 69.97
CA TRP A 498 -19.87 1.16 68.52
C TRP A 498 -19.59 2.45 67.76
N ARG A 499 -20.08 3.59 68.25
CA ARG A 499 -19.85 4.90 67.63
C ARG A 499 -18.37 5.25 67.62
N ASN A 500 -17.70 5.11 68.77
CA ASN A 500 -16.26 5.32 68.86
C ASN A 500 -15.47 4.35 67.96
N GLY A 501 -15.92 3.10 67.85
CA GLY A 501 -15.33 2.09 66.98
C GLY A 501 -15.43 2.44 65.49
N LEU A 502 -16.61 2.86 65.03
CA LEU A 502 -16.84 3.28 63.64
C LEU A 502 -16.05 4.55 63.31
N ASP A 503 -16.07 5.57 64.16
CA ASP A 503 -15.32 6.81 63.96
C ASP A 503 -13.80 6.52 63.91
N ALA A 504 -13.30 5.62 64.76
CA ALA A 504 -11.91 5.18 64.74
C ALA A 504 -11.55 4.31 63.52
N PHE A 505 -12.50 3.53 62.99
CA PHE A 505 -12.32 2.77 61.76
C PHE A 505 -12.17 3.73 60.58
N ILE A 506 -13.14 4.64 60.39
CA ILE A 506 -13.16 5.61 59.30
C ILE A 506 -11.89 6.45 59.31
N ARG A 507 -11.48 6.96 60.48
CA ARG A 507 -10.26 7.77 60.58
C ARG A 507 -9.01 7.00 60.14
N ARG A 508 -8.84 5.75 60.59
CA ARG A 508 -7.68 4.92 60.23
C ARG A 508 -7.70 4.51 58.76
N ALA A 509 -8.85 4.12 58.25
CA ALA A 509 -9.06 3.79 56.84
C ALA A 509 -8.74 4.99 55.94
N ASN A 510 -9.28 6.17 56.27
CA ASN A 510 -9.06 7.40 55.51
C ASN A 510 -7.58 7.81 55.50
N GLU A 511 -6.92 7.76 56.66
CA GLU A 511 -5.49 8.09 56.75
C GLU A 511 -4.62 7.13 55.92
N LYS A 512 -4.92 5.83 55.96
CA LYS A 512 -4.23 4.81 55.16
C LYS A 512 -4.44 5.06 53.66
N LEU A 513 -5.69 5.13 53.22
CA LEU A 513 -6.04 5.25 51.79
C LEU A 513 -5.55 6.57 51.17
N LEU A 514 -5.57 7.67 51.91
CA LEU A 514 -4.97 8.93 51.45
C LEU A 514 -3.45 8.81 51.32
N LYS A 515 -2.79 8.15 52.28
CA LYS A 515 -1.34 7.93 52.23
C LYS A 515 -0.94 7.04 51.05
N ASP A 516 -1.73 6.02 50.74
CA ASP A 516 -1.53 5.13 49.59
C ASP A 516 -1.64 5.90 48.25
N GLN A 517 -2.43 6.97 48.21
CA GLN A 517 -2.51 7.93 47.09
C GLN A 517 -1.43 9.05 47.16
N GLY A 518 -0.47 8.97 48.09
CA GLY A 518 0.60 9.96 48.26
C GLY A 518 0.17 11.28 48.93
N VAL A 519 -0.98 11.31 49.60
CA VAL A 519 -1.58 12.51 50.19
C VAL A 519 -1.69 12.36 51.71
N SER A 520 -1.33 13.40 52.47
CA SER A 520 -1.58 13.43 53.91
C SER A 520 -2.96 14.02 54.23
N VAL A 521 -3.58 13.59 55.33
CA VAL A 521 -4.90 14.10 55.79
C VAL A 521 -4.91 15.63 55.90
N LYS A 522 -3.82 16.23 56.40
CA LYS A 522 -3.69 17.69 56.51
C LYS A 522 -3.68 18.37 55.14
N LYS A 523 -2.96 17.81 54.17
CA LYS A 523 -2.88 18.33 52.80
C LYS A 523 -4.24 18.22 52.11
N TYR A 524 -4.92 17.07 52.25
CA TYR A 524 -6.27 16.83 51.74
C TYR A 524 -7.27 17.89 52.23
N LYS A 525 -7.31 18.14 53.55
CA LYS A 525 -8.29 19.06 54.16
C LYS A 525 -8.01 20.55 53.90
N GLN A 526 -6.75 20.96 53.69
CA GLN A 526 -6.36 22.39 53.70
C GLN A 526 -5.85 22.93 52.35
N MET A 527 -5.39 22.08 51.43
CA MET A 527 -4.61 22.54 50.27
C MET A 527 -5.22 22.22 48.90
N PHE A 528 -6.24 21.37 48.81
CA PHE A 528 -6.87 21.02 47.53
C PHE A 528 -8.18 21.78 47.31
N SER A 529 -8.37 22.26 46.07
CA SER A 529 -9.66 22.79 45.61
C SER A 529 -10.71 21.68 45.48
N ALA A 530 -11.99 22.04 45.34
CA ALA A 530 -13.06 21.06 45.17
C ALA A 530 -12.81 20.11 43.97
N GLU A 531 -12.36 20.66 42.83
CA GLU A 531 -12.02 19.90 41.62
C GLU A 531 -10.87 18.91 41.86
N GLN A 532 -9.83 19.30 42.59
CA GLN A 532 -8.71 18.41 42.90
C GLN A 532 -9.06 17.31 43.91
N LYS A 533 -10.14 17.49 44.68
CA LYS A 533 -10.63 16.46 45.59
C LYS A 533 -11.46 15.40 44.86
N GLU A 534 -12.03 15.70 43.69
CA GLU A 534 -12.77 14.71 42.89
C GLU A 534 -11.85 13.57 42.41
N GLU A 535 -10.57 13.86 42.18
CA GLU A 535 -9.57 12.88 41.76
C GLU A 535 -8.98 12.03 42.92
N ILE A 536 -9.26 12.40 44.18
CA ILE A 536 -8.72 11.73 45.37
C ILE A 536 -9.85 11.06 46.16
N LYS A 537 -9.81 9.73 46.29
CA LYS A 537 -10.82 9.00 47.05
C LYS A 537 -10.57 9.11 48.55
N SER A 538 -11.40 9.91 49.24
CA SER A 538 -11.44 10.03 50.70
C SER A 538 -12.53 9.13 51.28
N PHE A 539 -12.12 8.15 52.09
CA PHE A 539 -13.05 7.22 52.73
C PHE A 539 -14.02 7.91 53.71
N GLU A 540 -13.60 9.03 54.32
CA GLU A 540 -14.43 9.81 55.24
C GLU A 540 -15.55 10.59 54.51
N GLU A 541 -15.33 10.96 53.24
CA GLU A 541 -16.26 11.75 52.42
C GLU A 541 -17.02 10.88 51.40
N ASP A 542 -16.83 9.56 51.44
CA ASP A 542 -17.49 8.63 50.52
C ASP A 542 -19.02 8.56 50.79
N PRO A 543 -19.87 8.71 49.76
CA PRO A 543 -21.32 8.64 49.91
C PRO A 543 -21.83 7.33 50.54
N GLU A 544 -21.25 6.18 50.20
CA GLU A 544 -21.68 4.89 50.73
C GLU A 544 -21.35 4.78 52.22
N VAL A 545 -20.18 5.28 52.64
CA VAL A 545 -19.80 5.36 54.07
C VAL A 545 -20.76 6.28 54.83
N PHE A 546 -21.13 7.42 54.24
CA PHE A 546 -22.10 8.36 54.82
C PHE A 546 -23.48 7.74 54.98
N ASP A 547 -23.98 7.03 53.97
CA ASP A 547 -25.28 6.37 53.99
C ASP A 547 -25.35 5.26 55.05
N GLN A 548 -24.30 4.43 55.15
CA GLN A 548 -24.19 3.40 56.19
C GLN A 548 -24.20 4.02 57.60
N LEU A 549 -23.48 5.13 57.82
CA LEU A 549 -23.51 5.87 59.08
C LEU A 549 -24.89 6.47 59.38
N ASN A 550 -25.57 7.00 58.37
CA ASN A 550 -26.92 7.56 58.53
C ASN A 550 -27.93 6.49 58.92
N ASN A 551 -27.82 5.29 58.34
CA ASN A 551 -28.65 4.15 58.71
C ASN A 551 -28.42 3.76 60.18
N PHE A 552 -27.15 3.62 60.59
CA PHE A 552 -26.79 3.38 61.99
C PHE A 552 -27.34 4.48 62.93
N ASN A 553 -27.16 5.75 62.58
CA ASN A 553 -27.65 6.88 63.39
C ASN A 553 -29.18 6.96 63.45
N SER A 554 -29.88 6.48 62.43
CA SER A 554 -31.34 6.39 62.42
C SER A 554 -31.85 5.41 63.47
N TRP A 555 -31.18 4.25 63.61
CA TRP A 555 -31.46 3.30 64.69
C TRP A 555 -31.19 3.87 66.07
N VAL A 556 -30.10 4.63 66.24
CA VAL A 556 -29.80 5.33 67.50
C VAL A 556 -30.92 6.32 67.87
N ARG A 557 -31.42 7.09 66.90
CA ARG A 557 -32.55 8.01 67.12
C ARG A 557 -33.81 7.27 67.57
N VAL A 558 -34.06 6.07 67.04
CA VAL A 558 -35.19 5.23 67.48
C VAL A 558 -35.02 4.77 68.92
N PHE A 559 -33.83 4.32 69.32
CA PHE A 559 -33.57 3.91 70.71
C PHE A 559 -33.62 5.08 71.71
N ASN A 560 -33.14 6.26 71.34
CA ASN A 560 -33.28 7.46 72.17
C ASN A 560 -34.75 7.87 72.34
N LYS A 561 -35.55 7.78 71.27
CA LYS A 561 -37.00 8.01 71.34
C LYS A 561 -37.71 6.97 72.21
N LEU A 562 -37.30 5.71 72.10
CA LEU A 562 -37.80 4.61 72.94
C LEU A 562 -37.56 4.89 74.42
N GLU A 563 -36.32 5.22 74.79
CA GLU A 563 -35.94 5.55 76.16
C GLU A 563 -36.80 6.70 76.74
N ALA A 564 -37.04 7.75 75.96
CA ALA A 564 -37.83 8.89 76.42
C ALA A 564 -39.33 8.57 76.58
N LYS A 565 -39.88 7.68 75.73
CA LYS A 565 -41.34 7.50 75.58
C LYS A 565 -41.89 6.20 76.15
N TYR A 566 -41.07 5.19 76.39
CA TYR A 566 -41.55 3.89 76.88
C TYR A 566 -42.36 3.95 78.18
N PRO A 567 -42.07 4.82 79.18
CA PRO A 567 -42.87 4.87 80.40
C PRO A 567 -44.29 5.38 80.14
N SER A 568 -44.41 6.35 79.22
CA SER A 568 -45.70 6.91 78.80
C SER A 568 -46.53 5.87 78.03
N ILE A 569 -45.89 5.08 77.16
CA ILE A 569 -46.55 3.98 76.45
C ILE A 569 -47.12 2.96 77.44
N ILE A 570 -46.32 2.53 78.42
CA ILE A 570 -46.77 1.58 79.45
C ILE A 570 -47.94 2.18 80.26
N PHE A 571 -47.86 3.45 80.63
CA PHE A 571 -48.93 4.14 81.37
C PHE A 571 -50.24 4.17 80.60
N TYR A 572 -50.23 4.62 79.35
CA TYR A 572 -51.43 4.71 78.52
C TYR A 572 -51.98 3.33 78.14
N GLN A 573 -51.11 2.34 77.91
CA GLN A 573 -51.53 0.96 77.66
C GLN A 573 -52.24 0.35 78.87
N LYS A 574 -51.69 0.50 80.08
CA LYS A 574 -52.34 0.03 81.31
C LYS A 574 -53.70 0.71 81.53
N ARG A 575 -53.80 2.00 81.23
CA ARG A 575 -55.05 2.78 81.33
C ARG A 575 -56.09 2.29 80.32
N ALA A 576 -55.70 2.08 79.07
CA ALA A 576 -56.54 1.53 78.01
C ALA A 576 -57.07 0.12 78.35
N THR A 577 -56.24 -0.75 78.94
CA THR A 577 -56.70 -2.09 79.37
C THR A 577 -57.68 -2.02 80.55
N THR A 578 -57.52 -1.04 81.45
CA THR A 578 -58.39 -0.90 82.64
C THR A 578 -59.70 -0.18 82.33
N ASN A 579 -59.70 0.73 81.34
CA ASN A 579 -60.86 1.49 80.90
C ASN A 579 -60.90 1.57 79.35
N PRO A 580 -61.50 0.57 78.68
CA PRO A 580 -61.48 0.46 77.22
C PRO A 580 -62.13 1.62 76.47
N ASP A 581 -63.11 2.30 77.10
CA ASP A 581 -63.89 3.38 76.49
C ASP A 581 -63.20 4.76 76.57
N ASP A 582 -62.00 4.85 77.16
CA ASP A 582 -61.20 6.08 77.26
C ASP A 582 -60.53 6.39 75.90
N SER A 583 -61.27 7.09 75.02
CA SER A 583 -60.80 7.44 73.68
C SER A 583 -59.54 8.30 73.68
N GLU A 584 -59.40 9.24 74.62
CA GLU A 584 -58.23 10.12 74.73
C GLU A 584 -56.95 9.33 75.02
N SER A 585 -57.02 8.35 75.93
CA SER A 585 -55.87 7.50 76.27
C SER A 585 -55.48 6.55 75.14
N ASN A 586 -56.47 6.05 74.39
CA ASN A 586 -56.24 5.22 73.22
C ASN A 586 -55.60 6.00 72.06
N ASP A 587 -56.08 7.21 71.78
CA ASP A 587 -55.51 8.08 70.73
C ASP A 587 -54.05 8.42 71.05
N LYS A 588 -53.76 8.77 72.31
CA LYS A 588 -52.42 9.10 72.78
C LYS A 588 -51.47 7.91 72.78
N LEU A 589 -51.97 6.70 73.05
CA LEU A 589 -51.22 5.46 72.91
C LEU A 589 -50.87 5.18 71.43
N GLN A 590 -51.83 5.34 70.52
CA GLN A 590 -51.58 5.14 69.08
C GLN A 590 -50.60 6.18 68.52
N GLU A 591 -50.67 7.44 68.97
CA GLU A 591 -49.69 8.47 68.63
C GLU A 591 -48.27 8.07 69.06
N LEU A 592 -48.09 7.68 70.32
CA LEU A 592 -46.78 7.29 70.87
C LEU A 592 -46.21 6.03 70.19
N LEU A 593 -47.06 5.04 69.89
CA LEU A 593 -46.65 3.85 69.14
C LEU A 593 -46.30 4.21 67.69
N GLY A 594 -47.09 5.09 67.06
CA GLY A 594 -46.85 5.60 65.72
C GLY A 594 -45.51 6.32 65.59
N GLU A 595 -45.08 7.06 66.62
CA GLU A 595 -43.80 7.78 66.63
C GLU A 595 -42.56 6.87 66.78
N ILE A 596 -42.75 5.65 67.28
CA ILE A 596 -41.69 4.68 67.58
C ILE A 596 -41.66 3.55 66.54
N PHE A 597 -42.77 3.25 65.88
CA PHE A 597 -42.91 2.19 64.88
C PHE A 597 -42.64 2.65 63.44
N ILE A 598 -41.94 3.77 63.25
CA ILE A 598 -41.66 4.41 61.95
C ILE A 598 -40.65 3.65 61.07
N ILE A 599 -39.89 2.69 61.62
CA ILE A 599 -38.96 1.84 60.83
C ILE A 599 -39.66 0.57 60.34
#